data_AF-K4RG97-F1
#
_entry.id   AF-K4RG97-F1
#
_cell.length_a   1.000
_cell.length_b   1.000
_cell.length_c   1.000
_cell.angle_alpha   90.00
_cell.angle_beta   90.00
_cell.angle_gamma   90.00
#
_symmetry.space_group_name_H-M   'P 1'
#
loop_
_entity.id
_entity.type
_entity.pdbx_description
1 polymer ?
#
loop_
_entity_poly.entity_id
_entity_poly.type
_entity_poly.pdbx_seq_one_letter_code
_entity_poly.pdbx_strand_id
1 'polypeptide(L)'
;MSELQEEVAQLKEAVTSHAVVDQAIGMVVALGRVSPAQGWAVLKDVSQHTNIKLRQVADLILIWGRDGEMPPQIRAELEDALDRHGPTQIPGRTEEL
;
A
#
# COMPACT_ATOMS: atom_id res chain seq x y z
N MET A 1 3.97 6.03 -34.08
CA MET A 1 3.28 5.14 -33.13
C MET A 1 1.87 5.66 -32.98
N SER A 2 0.87 4.80 -33.08
CA SER A 2 -0.55 5.21 -33.12
C SER A 2 -1.11 5.42 -31.71
N GLU A 3 -2.11 6.28 -31.59
CA GLU A 3 -2.86 6.56 -30.34
C GLU A 3 -3.30 5.27 -29.61
N LEU A 4 -3.60 4.21 -30.37
CA LEU A 4 -3.96 2.89 -29.85
C LEU A 4 -2.81 2.19 -29.08
N GLN A 5 -1.55 2.43 -29.45
CA GLN A 5 -0.40 1.88 -28.74
C GLN A 5 -0.11 2.62 -27.43
N GLU A 6 -0.37 3.93 -27.40
CA GLU A 6 -0.27 4.76 -26.19
C GLU A 6 -1.38 4.43 -25.20
N GLU A 7 -2.61 4.21 -25.66
CA GLU A 7 -3.73 3.80 -24.82
C GLU A 7 -3.51 2.39 -24.22
N VAL A 8 -3.00 1.45 -25.02
CA VAL A 8 -2.59 0.12 -24.52
C VAL A 8 -1.43 0.23 -23.52
N ALA A 9 -0.50 1.16 -23.71
CA ALA A 9 0.59 1.39 -22.77
C ALA A 9 0.09 2.00 -21.45
N GLN A 10 -0.77 3.02 -21.50
CA GLN A 10 -1.38 3.64 -20.32
C GLN A 10 -2.27 2.65 -19.56
N LEU A 11 -3.06 1.84 -20.25
CA LEU A 11 -3.90 0.83 -19.62
C LEU A 11 -3.06 -0.30 -19.00
N LYS A 12 -2.00 -0.77 -19.69
CA LYS A 12 -1.06 -1.75 -19.14
C LYS A 12 -0.30 -1.19 -17.94
N GLU A 13 0.10 0.08 -17.99
CA GLU A 13 0.77 0.75 -16.89
C GLU A 13 -0.18 0.93 -15.70
N ALA A 14 -1.44 1.30 -15.95
CA ALA A 14 -2.47 1.38 -14.92
C ALA A 14 -2.75 0.01 -14.29
N VAL A 15 -2.91 -1.05 -15.08
CA VAL A 15 -3.15 -2.42 -14.57
C VAL A 15 -1.93 -2.95 -13.81
N THR A 16 -0.71 -2.70 -14.32
CA THR A 16 0.53 -3.11 -13.64
C THR A 16 0.75 -2.34 -12.35
N SER A 17 0.42 -1.04 -12.36
CA SER A 17 0.45 -0.20 -11.17
C SER A 17 -0.58 -0.67 -10.14
N HIS A 18 -1.77 -1.11 -10.56
CA HIS A 18 -2.74 -1.71 -9.65
C HIS A 18 -2.22 -3.01 -9.05
N ALA A 19 -1.64 -3.92 -9.85
CA ALA A 19 -1.13 -5.19 -9.34
C ALA A 19 -0.03 -5.05 -8.27
N VAL A 20 0.91 -4.11 -8.46
CA VAL A 20 1.96 -3.83 -7.47
C VAL A 20 1.37 -3.21 -6.21
N VAL A 21 0.42 -2.28 -6.37
CA VAL A 21 -0.23 -1.63 -5.22
C VAL A 21 -1.10 -2.62 -4.45
N ASP A 22 -1.84 -3.51 -5.12
CA ASP A 22 -2.64 -4.56 -4.48
C ASP A 22 -1.78 -5.53 -3.67
N GLN A 23 -0.59 -5.88 -4.17
CA GLN A 23 0.36 -6.70 -3.40
C GLN A 23 0.89 -5.98 -2.16
N ALA A 24 1.22 -4.68 -2.29
CA ALA A 24 1.64 -3.88 -1.15
C ALA A 24 0.52 -3.74 -0.10
N ILE A 25 -0.74 -3.58 -0.52
CA ILE A 25 -1.90 -3.61 0.38
C ILE A 25 -1.94 -4.94 1.13
N GLY A 26 -1.79 -6.07 0.42
CA GLY A 26 -1.76 -7.39 1.04
C GLY A 26 -0.66 -7.53 2.10
N MET A 27 0.53 -6.97 1.85
CA MET A 27 1.64 -6.95 2.81
C MET A 27 1.29 -6.13 4.06
N VAL A 28 0.73 -4.92 3.88
CA VAL A 28 0.31 -4.05 4.98
C VAL A 28 -0.81 -4.68 5.80
N VAL A 29 -1.78 -5.34 5.16
CA VAL A 29 -2.84 -6.10 5.83
C VAL A 29 -2.24 -7.21 6.70
N ALA A 30 -1.33 -8.00 6.16
CA ALA A 30 -0.73 -9.13 6.86
C ALA A 30 0.16 -8.69 8.04
N LEU A 31 0.99 -7.66 7.84
CA LEU A 31 1.96 -7.20 8.84
C LEU A 31 1.37 -6.22 9.85
N GLY A 32 0.55 -5.28 9.36
CA GLY A 32 -0.10 -4.25 10.18
C GLY A 32 -1.43 -4.70 10.81
N ARG A 33 -1.95 -5.89 10.44
CA ARG A 33 -3.23 -6.43 10.92
C ARG A 33 -4.40 -5.46 10.74
N VAL A 34 -4.42 -4.77 9.61
CA VAL A 34 -5.48 -3.85 9.20
C VAL A 34 -6.36 -4.48 8.13
N SER A 35 -7.57 -3.98 7.93
CA SER A 35 -8.41 -4.38 6.78
C SER A 35 -7.79 -3.93 5.45
N PRO A 36 -8.17 -4.54 4.30
CA PRO A 36 -7.69 -4.09 2.98
C PRO A 36 -7.97 -2.61 2.68
N ALA A 37 -9.12 -2.09 3.11
CA ALA A 37 -9.47 -0.68 2.94
C ALA A 37 -8.54 0.25 3.75
N GLN A 38 -8.18 -0.15 4.97
CA GLN A 38 -7.19 0.55 5.78
C GLN A 38 -5.78 0.41 5.19
N GLY A 39 -5.40 -0.76 4.68
CA GLY A 39 -4.12 -0.94 3.99
C GLY A 39 -3.95 0.00 2.80
N TRP A 40 -5.00 0.19 1.99
CA TRP A 40 -5.02 1.22 0.96
C TRP A 40 -4.88 2.64 1.52
N ALA A 41 -5.63 2.97 2.57
CA ALA A 41 -5.56 4.28 3.21
C ALA A 41 -4.14 4.59 3.71
N VAL A 42 -3.49 3.62 4.36
CA VAL A 42 -2.10 3.71 4.82
C VAL A 42 -1.13 4.02 3.67
N LEU A 43 -1.20 3.26 2.56
CA LEU A 43 -0.30 3.52 1.42
C LEU A 43 -0.52 4.92 0.81
N LYS A 44 -1.78 5.34 0.72
CA LYS A 44 -2.14 6.68 0.23
C LYS A 44 -1.63 7.77 1.16
N ASP A 45 -1.75 7.57 2.47
CA ASP A 45 -1.34 8.53 3.50
C ASP A 45 0.18 8.73 3.49
N VAL A 46 0.94 7.64 3.45
CA VAL A 46 2.41 7.65 3.32
C VAL A 46 2.84 8.37 2.04
N SER A 47 2.17 8.07 0.91
CA SER A 47 2.45 8.73 -0.37
C SER A 47 2.26 10.24 -0.29
N GLN A 48 1.19 10.71 0.36
CA GLN A 48 0.89 12.13 0.52
C GLN A 48 1.88 12.84 1.46
N HIS A 49 2.19 12.24 2.60
CA HIS A 49 3.06 12.86 3.61
C HIS A 49 4.54 12.85 3.23
N THR A 50 4.98 11.86 2.46
CA THR A 50 6.36 11.80 1.95
C THR A 50 6.54 12.46 0.58
N ASN A 51 5.45 12.86 -0.08
CA ASN A 51 5.44 13.37 -1.45
C ASN A 51 6.11 12.40 -2.46
N ILE A 52 5.95 11.09 -2.23
CA ILE A 52 6.44 10.02 -3.10
C ILE A 52 5.25 9.40 -3.83
N LYS A 53 5.44 9.06 -5.10
CA LYS A 53 4.39 8.42 -5.90
C LYS A 53 3.94 7.11 -5.24
N LEU A 54 2.63 6.88 -5.17
CA LEU A 54 2.03 5.70 -4.54
C LEU A 54 2.63 4.37 -5.02
N ARG A 55 2.91 4.25 -6.33
CA ARG A 55 3.58 3.06 -6.90
C ARG A 55 4.96 2.82 -6.30
N GLN A 56 5.74 3.89 -6.14
CA GLN A 56 7.07 3.80 -5.53
C GLN A 56 6.99 3.48 -4.03
N VAL A 57 5.97 3.99 -3.33
CA VAL A 57 5.67 3.55 -1.95
C VAL A 57 5.36 2.05 -1.92
N ALA A 58 4.53 1.55 -2.84
CA ALA A 58 4.23 0.14 -2.94
C ALA A 58 5.47 -0.72 -3.21
N ASP A 59 6.36 -0.29 -4.14
CA ASP A 59 7.64 -0.97 -4.38
C ASP A 59 8.52 -1.03 -3.12
N LEU A 60 8.60 0.07 -2.36
CA LEU A 60 9.35 0.12 -1.09
C LEU A 60 8.78 -0.84 -0.05
N ILE A 61 7.45 -0.97 0.02
CA ILE A 61 6.78 -1.91 0.91
C ILE A 61 7.08 -3.36 0.52
N LEU A 62 7.14 -3.67 -0.78
CA LEU A 62 7.48 -5.01 -1.25
C LEU A 62 8.95 -5.36 -0.98
N ILE A 63 9.87 -4.42 -1.21
CA ILE A 63 11.29 -4.58 -0.86
C ILE A 63 11.43 -4.83 0.64
N TRP A 64 10.75 -4.02 1.45
CA TRP A 64 10.75 -4.18 2.89
C TRP A 64 10.17 -5.53 3.35
N GLY A 65 9.07 -5.97 2.76
CA GLY A 65 8.48 -7.28 3.06
C GLY A 65 9.38 -8.46 2.69
N ARG A 66 10.30 -8.29 1.74
CA ARG A 66 11.27 -9.32 1.33
C ARG A 66 12.55 -9.30 2.17
N ASP A 67 13.14 -8.12 2.34
CA ASP A 67 14.52 -7.96 2.85
C ASP A 67 14.59 -7.27 4.22
N GLY A 68 13.47 -6.76 4.75
CA GLY A 68 13.39 -6.02 6.01
C GLY A 68 13.92 -4.58 5.95
N GLU A 69 14.46 -4.17 4.79
CA GLU A 69 15.02 -2.85 4.57
C GLU A 69 13.97 -1.83 4.13
N MET A 70 13.96 -0.67 4.79
CA MET A 70 13.13 0.47 4.42
C MET A 70 13.85 1.75 4.85
N PRO A 71 13.85 2.82 4.02
CA PRO A 71 14.40 4.11 4.42
C PRO A 71 13.73 4.59 5.72
N PRO A 72 14.50 5.09 6.72
CA PRO A 72 13.96 5.40 8.05
C PRO A 72 12.78 6.38 8.03
N GLN A 73 12.83 7.37 7.14
CA GLN A 73 11.78 8.35 6.93
C GLN A 73 10.48 7.75 6.39
N ILE A 74 10.56 6.72 5.54
CA ILE A 74 9.37 5.99 5.04
C ILE A 74 8.82 5.07 6.12
N ARG A 75 9.70 4.45 6.90
CA ARG A 75 9.32 3.59 8.03
C ARG A 75 8.56 4.38 9.09
N ALA A 76 9.09 5.53 9.50
CA ALA A 76 8.44 6.38 10.49
C ALA A 76 7.04 6.81 10.00
N GLU A 77 6.93 7.24 8.74
CA GLU A 77 5.63 7.62 8.18
C GLU A 77 4.68 6.44 8.06
N LEU A 78 5.17 5.24 7.73
CA LEU A 78 4.36 4.03 7.68
C LEU A 78 3.83 3.64 9.06
N GLU A 79 4.66 3.74 10.09
CA GLU A 79 4.28 3.50 11.49
C GLU A 79 3.22 4.53 11.93
N ASP A 80 3.44 5.81 11.67
CA ASP A 80 2.48 6.88 11.98
C ASP A 80 1.16 6.69 11.23
N ALA A 81 1.20 6.31 9.95
CA ALA A 81 0.01 6.04 9.16
C ALA A 81 -0.74 4.79 9.67
N LEU A 82 -0.02 3.75 10.09
CA LEU A 82 -0.63 2.57 10.71
C LEU A 82 -1.29 2.90 12.04
N ASP A 83 -0.70 3.78 12.85
CA ASP A 83 -1.30 4.23 14.11
C ASP A 83 -2.53 5.11 13.87
N ARG A 84 -2.54 5.93 12.81
CA ARG A 84 -3.71 6.71 12.40
C ARG A 84 -4.85 5.83 11.87
N HIS A 85 -4.51 4.69 11.27
CA HIS A 85 -5.46 3.82 10.57
C HIS A 85 -5.76 2.49 11.29
N GLY A 86 -5.10 2.17 12.41
CA GLY A 86 -5.25 0.91 13.15
C GLY A 86 -5.41 1.06 14.68
N PRO A 87 -5.97 0.06 15.40
CA PRO A 87 -6.48 -1.24 14.92
C PRO A 87 -8.01 -1.36 15.03
N THR A 88 -8.69 -2.00 14.06
CA THR A 88 -10.02 -2.58 14.36
C THR A 88 -10.33 -3.87 13.61
N GLN A 89 -10.80 -4.84 14.42
CA GLN A 89 -11.41 -6.13 14.11
C GLN A 89 -10.61 -7.11 13.25
N ILE A 90 -9.99 -8.06 13.94
CA ILE A 90 -9.79 -9.42 13.41
C ILE A 90 -11.15 -9.90 12.89
N PRO A 91 -11.29 -10.25 11.59
CA PRO A 91 -12.49 -10.90 11.09
C PRO A 91 -12.75 -12.18 11.93
N GLY A 92 -13.84 -12.19 12.70
CA GLY A 92 -14.18 -13.28 13.63
C GLY A 92 -14.20 -12.91 15.12
N ARG A 93 -13.90 -11.66 15.52
CA ARG A 93 -14.29 -11.18 16.85
C ARG A 93 -15.75 -10.70 16.79
N THR A 94 -16.65 -11.67 16.95
CA THR A 94 -18.08 -11.51 17.12
C THR A 94 -18.37 -10.38 18.12
N GLU A 95 -19.23 -9.44 17.74
CA GLU A 95 -20.01 -8.70 18.73
C GLU A 95 -21.00 -9.69 19.34
N GLU A 96 -20.60 -10.33 20.44
CA GLU A 96 -21.53 -10.96 21.38
C GLU A 96 -21.71 -10.00 22.56
N LEU A 97 -22.81 -9.24 22.51
CA LEU A 97 -23.57 -8.74 23.66
C LEU A 97 -25.05 -8.85 23.29
#